data_AF-A0A644YTI2-F1
#
_entry.id   AF-A0A644YTI2-F1
#
_cell.length_a   1.000
_cell.length_b   1.000
_cell.length_c   1.000
_cell.angle_alpha   90.00
_cell.angle_beta   90.00
_cell.angle_gamma   90.00
#
_symmetry.space_group_name_H-M   'P 1'
#
loop_
_entity.id
_entity.type
_entity.pdbx_description
1 polymer ?
#
loop_
_entity_poly.entity_id
_entity_poly.type
_entity_poly.pdbx_seq_one_letter_code
_entity_poly.pdbx_strand_id
1 'polypeptide(L)'
;MYLAPYSLPHTRNYMYYTTLSNGLSGQAEIETKINATEDVQSGNFISLNSVTTRQYGTAINFVSWTQNSHNLKISSVNYLISGTIDGTLTTEYVVSATGTRVRVTKDHLISIVCYSEAHGPWTVM
;
A
#
# COMPACT_ATOMS: atom_id res chain seq x y z
N MET A 1 7.42 37.39 -24.12
CA MET A 1 7.27 37.08 -22.69
C MET A 1 6.80 35.64 -22.60
N TYR A 2 7.72 34.70 -22.36
CA TYR A 2 7.40 33.27 -22.30
C TYR A 2 6.87 33.02 -20.88
N LEU A 3 5.57 32.72 -20.74
CA LEU A 3 5.02 32.31 -19.45
C LEU A 3 5.68 30.97 -19.11
N ALA A 4 6.46 30.92 -18.03
CA ALA A 4 6.90 29.64 -17.49
C ALA A 4 5.64 28.79 -17.25
N PRO A 5 5.64 27.49 -17.60
CA PRO A 5 4.50 26.63 -17.33
C PRO A 5 4.24 26.67 -15.82
N TYR A 6 3.06 27.18 -15.44
CA TYR A 6 2.65 27.25 -14.05
C TYR A 6 2.39 25.82 -13.58
N SER A 7 3.19 25.33 -12.61
CA SER A 7 2.92 24.06 -11.96
C SER A 7 1.52 24.09 -11.36
N LEU A 8 0.74 23.04 -11.56
CA LEU A 8 -0.61 22.92 -10.99
C LEU A 8 -0.62 21.74 -10.01
N PRO A 9 -0.23 21.94 -8.74
CA PRO A 9 -0.22 20.87 -7.75
C PRO A 9 -1.62 20.36 -7.47
N HIS A 10 -1.79 19.04 -7.49
CA HIS A 10 -3.03 18.37 -7.15
C HIS A 10 -2.76 17.14 -6.29
N THR A 11 -3.53 16.98 -5.21
CA THR A 11 -3.37 15.85 -4.29
C THR A 11 -4.30 14.71 -4.67
N ARG A 12 -3.75 13.51 -4.82
CA ARG A 12 -4.48 12.28 -5.17
C ARG A 12 -4.26 11.17 -4.16
N ASN A 13 -5.18 10.21 -4.20
CA ASN A 13 -5.09 8.96 -3.46
C ASN A 13 -4.91 7.80 -4.44
N TYR A 14 -3.85 7.02 -4.25
CA TYR A 14 -3.61 5.76 -4.96
C TYR A 14 -3.91 4.61 -4.02
N MET A 15 -4.64 3.60 -4.50
CA MET A 15 -5.09 2.46 -3.71
C MET A 15 -4.53 1.17 -4.30
N TYR A 16 -3.96 0.33 -3.44
CA TYR A 16 -3.44 -1.00 -3.77
C TYR A 16 -4.03 -2.02 -2.81
N TYR A 17 -4.30 -3.22 -3.29
CA TYR A 17 -4.85 -4.31 -2.49
C TYR A 17 -3.89 -5.48 -2.55
N THR A 18 -3.57 -6.05 -1.38
CA THR A 18 -2.68 -7.20 -1.27
C THR A 18 -3.23 -8.18 -0.26
N THR A 19 -3.24 -9.47 -0.59
CA THR A 19 -3.56 -10.52 0.37
C THR A 19 -2.31 -10.94 1.11
N LEU A 20 -2.33 -10.82 2.43
CA LEU A 20 -1.29 -11.32 3.32
C LEU A 20 -1.76 -12.58 4.03
N SER A 21 -0.87 -13.55 4.20
CA SER A 21 -1.22 -14.87 4.73
C SER A 21 -0.22 -15.37 5.78
N ASN A 22 -0.76 -15.81 6.91
CA ASN A 22 -0.04 -16.59 7.91
C ASN A 22 -0.12 -18.10 7.60
N GLY A 23 -0.27 -18.46 6.31
CA GLY A 23 -0.48 -19.83 5.85
C GLY A 23 -1.85 -20.36 6.27
N LEU A 24 -1.88 -21.61 6.74
CA LEU A 24 -3.11 -22.27 7.17
C LEU A 24 -3.79 -21.59 8.38
N SER A 25 -3.06 -20.74 9.11
CA SER A 25 -3.59 -20.05 10.29
C SER A 25 -4.53 -18.89 9.94
N GLY A 26 -4.51 -18.38 8.72
CA GLY A 26 -5.40 -17.30 8.27
C GLY A 26 -4.76 -16.35 7.27
N GLN A 27 -5.58 -15.45 6.75
CA GLN A 27 -5.18 -14.43 5.78
C GLN A 27 -6.11 -13.21 5.83
N ALA A 28 -5.65 -12.08 5.31
CA ALA A 28 -6.49 -10.90 5.10
C ALA A 28 -6.03 -10.11 3.88
N GLU A 29 -6.99 -9.54 3.16
CA GLU A 29 -6.72 -8.49 2.19
C GLU A 29 -6.50 -7.15 2.91
N ILE A 30 -5.43 -6.47 2.53
CA ILE A 30 -4.97 -5.20 3.08
C ILE A 30 -5.02 -4.16 1.97
N GLU A 31 -5.77 -3.08 2.21
CA GLU A 31 -5.75 -1.88 1.38
C GLU A 31 -4.58 -1.01 1.81
N THR A 32 -3.78 -0.60 0.85
CA THR A 32 -2.74 0.43 0.98
C THR A 32 -3.23 1.69 0.28
N LYS A 33 -3.27 2.80 1.01
CA LYS A 33 -3.60 4.12 0.49
C LYS A 33 -2.37 5.02 0.54
N ILE A 34 -1.94 5.48 -0.62
CA ILE A 34 -0.87 6.47 -0.79
C ILE A 34 -1.52 7.81 -1.14
N ASN A 35 -1.30 8.81 -0.30
CA ASN A 35 -1.66 10.19 -0.61
C ASN A 35 -0.41 10.92 -1.10
N ALA A 36 -0.45 11.43 -2.33
CA ALA A 36 0.66 12.16 -2.92
C ALA A 36 0.15 13.38 -3.68
N THR A 37 1.00 14.39 -3.81
CA THR A 37 0.75 15.55 -4.64
C THR A 37 1.55 15.42 -5.92
N GLU A 38 0.89 15.59 -7.06
CA GLU A 38 1.49 15.61 -8.39
C GLU A 38 1.29 16.97 -9.06
N ASP A 39 2.16 17.32 -9.99
CA ASP A 39 1.94 18.41 -10.92
C ASP A 39 1.11 17.91 -12.11
N VAL A 40 -0.10 18.47 -12.28
CA VAL A 40 -1.05 18.03 -13.32
C VAL A 40 -0.50 18.18 -14.74
N GLN A 41 0.40 19.14 -14.97
CA GLN A 41 0.93 19.37 -16.33
C GLN A 41 2.01 18.36 -16.73
N SER A 42 2.91 18.05 -15.80
CA SER A 42 4.06 17.16 -16.06
C SER A 42 3.83 15.71 -15.62
N GLY A 43 2.81 15.46 -14.79
CA GLY A 43 2.59 14.19 -14.13
C GLY A 43 3.65 13.83 -13.10
N ASN A 44 4.52 14.74 -12.70
CA ASN A 44 5.54 14.42 -11.71
C ASN A 44 4.98 14.52 -10.29
N PHE A 45 5.31 13.57 -9.43
CA PHE A 45 5.13 13.70 -8.00
C PHE A 45 5.99 14.85 -7.45
N ILE A 46 5.35 15.70 -6.67
CA ILE A 46 5.95 16.79 -5.91
C ILE A 46 6.22 16.30 -4.48
N SER A 47 5.28 15.58 -3.87
CA SER A 47 5.39 15.11 -2.49
C SER A 47 4.62 13.81 -2.24
N LEU A 48 5.17 13.00 -1.32
CA LEU A 48 4.47 11.89 -0.68
C LEU A 48 3.96 12.38 0.68
N ASN A 49 2.66 12.56 0.81
CA ASN A 49 2.07 13.22 1.99
C ASN A 49 1.77 12.22 3.11
N SER A 50 1.23 11.04 2.77
CA SER A 50 0.95 10.00 3.77
C SER A 50 0.84 8.61 3.14
N VAL A 51 1.15 7.59 3.92
CA VAL A 51 0.93 6.18 3.59
C VAL A 51 0.21 5.51 4.73
N THR A 52 -0.97 4.96 4.46
CA THR A 52 -1.78 4.24 5.45
C THR A 52 -2.24 2.91 4.91
N THR A 53 -2.31 1.91 5.77
CA THR A 53 -2.85 0.59 5.46
C THR A 53 -3.94 0.20 6.44
N ARG A 54 -4.90 -0.61 5.97
CA ARG A 54 -5.95 -1.19 6.80
C ARG A 54 -6.44 -2.50 6.21
N GLN A 55 -7.08 -3.32 7.03
CA GLN A 55 -7.82 -4.48 6.51
C GLN A 55 -8.98 -3.99 5.64
N TYR A 56 -9.12 -4.59 4.46
CA TYR A 56 -10.20 -4.33 3.52
C TYR A 56 -10.57 -5.63 2.80
N GLY A 57 -11.85 -5.84 2.51
CA GLY A 57 -12.28 -7.03 1.76
C GLY A 57 -12.19 -8.35 2.56
N THR A 58 -11.77 -9.42 1.90
CA THR A 58 -11.83 -10.79 2.44
C THR A 58 -10.82 -11.04 3.55
N ALA A 59 -11.25 -11.75 4.60
CA ALA A 59 -10.40 -12.15 5.70
C ALA A 59 -10.83 -13.53 6.27
N ILE A 60 -9.85 -14.36 6.63
CA ILE A 60 -10.06 -15.69 7.23
C ILE A 60 -9.22 -15.74 8.50
N ASN A 61 -9.85 -16.08 9.64
CA ASN A 61 -9.20 -16.16 10.95
C ASN A 61 -8.47 -14.86 11.34
N PHE A 62 -8.84 -13.72 10.77
CA PHE A 62 -8.18 -12.45 11.01
C PHE A 62 -8.52 -11.89 12.39
N VAL A 63 -7.50 -11.38 13.07
CA VAL A 63 -7.65 -10.67 14.34
C VAL A 63 -7.30 -9.20 14.15
N SER A 64 -6.12 -8.91 13.58
CA SER A 64 -5.65 -7.54 13.41
C SER A 64 -4.57 -7.42 12.35
N TRP A 65 -4.48 -6.22 11.76
CA TRP A 65 -3.35 -5.74 10.98
C TRP A 65 -2.84 -4.46 11.63
N THR A 66 -1.53 -4.38 11.83
CA THR A 66 -0.88 -3.16 12.35
C THR A 66 0.24 -2.76 11.41
N GLN A 67 0.14 -1.55 10.84
CA GLN A 67 1.25 -0.94 10.12
C GLN A 67 2.33 -0.50 11.11
N ASN A 68 3.56 -0.95 10.90
CA ASN A 68 4.68 -0.58 11.77
C ASN A 68 5.46 0.60 11.17
N SER A 69 5.80 0.52 9.88
CA SER A 69 6.61 1.51 9.18
C SER A 69 6.39 1.47 7.67
N HIS A 70 6.94 2.44 6.95
CA HIS A 70 7.10 2.38 5.50
C HIS A 70 8.40 3.07 5.08
N ASN A 71 8.93 2.66 3.93
CA ASN A 71 10.13 3.27 3.31
C ASN A 71 9.87 3.71 1.87
N LEU A 72 8.62 4.04 1.56
CA LEU A 72 8.20 4.60 0.26
C LEU A 72 8.85 5.96 0.00
N LYS A 73 9.35 6.15 -1.22
CA LYS A 73 9.98 7.39 -1.68
C LYS A 73 9.58 7.70 -3.12
N ILE A 74 9.55 8.98 -3.45
CA ILE A 74 9.53 9.44 -4.84
C ILE A 74 10.91 9.13 -5.45
N SER A 75 10.91 8.54 -6.63
CA SER A 75 12.13 8.18 -7.37
C SER A 75 12.82 9.42 -7.94
N SER A 76 14.07 9.27 -8.40
CA SER A 76 14.82 10.37 -9.04
C SER A 76 14.20 10.88 -10.35
N VAL A 77 13.33 10.09 -10.98
CA VAL A 77 12.60 10.48 -12.20
C VAL A 77 11.25 11.13 -11.89
N ASN A 78 10.91 11.30 -10.61
CA ASN A 78 9.76 12.01 -10.06
C ASN A 78 8.35 11.54 -10.48
N TYR A 79 8.17 10.68 -11.48
CA TYR A 79 6.84 10.13 -11.82
C TYR A 79 6.51 8.79 -11.14
N LEU A 80 7.40 8.31 -10.25
CA LEU A 80 7.27 7.01 -9.57
C LEU A 80 7.46 7.16 -8.06
N ILE A 81 6.58 6.55 -7.28
CA ILE A 81 6.76 6.24 -5.86
C ILE A 81 6.99 4.74 -5.72
N SER A 82 8.05 4.32 -5.03
CA SER A 82 8.32 2.90 -4.78
C SER A 82 8.97 2.64 -3.43
N GLY A 83 8.84 1.41 -2.94
CA GLY A 83 9.38 0.97 -1.66
C GLY A 83 8.54 -0.12 -1.02
N THR A 84 8.69 -0.26 0.30
CA THR A 84 7.98 -1.25 1.10
C THR A 84 7.18 -0.62 2.22
N ILE A 85 6.14 -1.32 2.65
CA ILE A 85 5.40 -1.07 3.89
C ILE A 85 5.54 -2.31 4.75
N ASP A 86 5.89 -2.10 6.02
CA ASP A 86 6.10 -3.16 6.98
C ASP A 86 4.92 -3.17 7.95
N GLY A 87 4.38 -4.35 8.22
CA GLY A 87 3.31 -4.49 9.19
C GLY A 87 3.13 -5.92 9.68
N THR A 88 2.37 -6.05 10.74
CA THR A 88 2.18 -7.32 11.45
C THR A 88 0.75 -7.80 11.27
N LEU A 89 0.60 -9.03 10.78
CA LEU A 89 -0.68 -9.73 10.64
C LEU A 89 -0.86 -10.72 11.79
N THR A 90 -1.95 -10.56 12.52
CA THR A 90 -2.37 -11.49 13.58
C THR A 90 -3.59 -12.26 13.14
N THR A 91 -3.51 -13.59 13.24
CA THR A 91 -4.61 -14.52 12.96
C THR A 91 -4.86 -15.45 14.14
N GLU A 92 -6.08 -15.94 14.29
CA GLU A 92 -6.46 -16.86 15.37
C GLU A 92 -7.42 -17.93 14.84
N TYR A 93 -7.09 -19.19 15.09
CA TYR A 93 -7.92 -20.33 14.72
C TYR A 93 -8.13 -21.27 15.91
N VAL A 94 -9.21 -22.05 15.86
CA VAL A 94 -9.52 -23.07 16.87
C VAL A 94 -9.08 -24.43 16.35
N VAL A 95 -8.24 -25.12 17.12
CA VAL A 95 -7.86 -26.51 16.84
C VAL A 95 -9.06 -27.41 17.10
N SER A 96 -9.63 -28.01 16.06
CA SER A 96 -10.88 -28.78 16.16
C SER A 96 -10.79 -29.97 17.12
N ALA A 97 -9.63 -30.62 17.22
CA ALA A 97 -9.43 -31.78 18.09
C ALA A 97 -9.42 -31.44 19.59
N THR A 98 -9.00 -30.23 19.96
CA THR A 98 -8.79 -29.85 21.37
C THR A 98 -9.63 -28.65 21.82
N GLY A 99 -10.27 -27.94 20.90
CA GLY A 99 -10.97 -26.68 21.17
C GLY A 99 -10.04 -25.50 21.53
N THR A 100 -8.72 -25.70 21.46
CA THR A 100 -7.73 -24.70 21.84
C THR A 100 -7.66 -23.59 20.79
N ARG A 101 -7.67 -22.33 21.25
CA ARG A 101 -7.41 -21.16 20.39
C ARG A 101 -5.91 -20.97 20.22
N VAL A 102 -5.46 -20.93 18.97
CA VAL A 102 -4.06 -20.69 18.61
C VAL A 102 -3.97 -19.38 17.87
N ARG A 103 -3.17 -18.45 18.40
CA ARG A 103 -2.90 -17.15 17.80
C ARG A 103 -1.52 -17.15 17.15
N VAL A 104 -1.47 -16.73 15.89
CA VAL A 104 -0.25 -16.62 15.10
C VAL A 104 -0.07 -15.17 14.69
N THR A 105 1.12 -14.64 14.96
CA THR A 105 1.52 -13.27 14.63
C THR A 105 2.74 -13.36 13.72
N LYS A 106 2.70 -12.67 12.59
CA LYS A 106 3.80 -12.67 11.63
C LYS A 106 3.94 -11.30 10.98
N ASP A 107 5.19 -10.90 10.77
CA ASP A 107 5.53 -9.69 10.04
C ASP A 107 5.53 -9.94 8.53
N HIS A 108 5.05 -8.93 7.80
CA HIS A 108 4.90 -8.94 6.36
C HIS A 108 5.46 -7.65 5.75
N LEU A 109 5.90 -7.78 4.50
CA LEU A 109 6.33 -6.67 3.67
C LEU A 109 5.39 -6.56 2.46
N ILE A 110 4.85 -5.36 2.24
CA ILE A 110 4.08 -5.03 1.04
C ILE A 110 4.98 -4.20 0.14
N SER A 111 5.35 -4.73 -1.03
CA SER A 111 6.08 -3.98 -2.06
C SER A 111 5.12 -3.15 -2.88
N ILE A 112 5.39 -1.85 -3.01
CA ILE A 112 4.57 -0.93 -3.79
C ILE A 112 5.40 -0.30 -4.90
N VAL A 113 4.78 -0.22 -6.07
CA VAL A 113 5.23 0.59 -7.21
C VAL A 113 4.02 1.39 -7.68
N CYS A 114 4.12 2.71 -7.59
CA CYS A 114 3.06 3.65 -7.87
C CYS A 114 3.51 4.66 -8.91
N TYR A 115 2.83 4.66 -10.05
CA TYR A 115 3.05 5.63 -11.12
C TYR A 115 2.07 6.78 -10.98
N SER A 116 2.53 7.99 -11.24
CA SER A 116 1.65 9.14 -11.45
C SER A 116 0.68 8.87 -12.60
N GLU A 117 -0.49 9.51 -12.60
CA GLU A 117 -1.55 9.21 -13.57
C GLU A 117 -1.13 9.48 -15.02
N ALA A 118 -0.37 10.56 -15.26
CA ALA A 118 0.10 10.90 -16.61
C ALA A 118 1.17 9.94 -17.15
N HIS A 119 1.79 9.14 -16.27
CA HIS A 119 2.82 8.15 -16.58
C HIS A 119 2.41 6.74 -16.13
N GLY A 120 1.10 6.50 -16.02
CA GLY A 120 0.53 5.20 -15.64
C GLY A 120 1.16 4.05 -16.43
N PRO A 121 1.02 2.79 -15.98
CA PRO A 121 1.75 1.69 -16.58
C PRO A 121 1.42 1.61 -18.07
N TRP A 122 2.42 1.84 -18.93
CA TRP A 122 2.36 1.49 -20.35
C TRP A 122 2.37 -0.05 -20.45
N THR A 123 1.27 -0.67 -20.02
CA THR A 123 0.90 -2.04 -20.33
C THR A 123 -0.43 -1.98 -21.03
N VAL A 124 -0.37 -1.66 -22.32
CA VAL A 124 -1.21 -2.38 -23.28
C VAL A 124 -0.66 -3.81 -23.29
N MET A 125 -1.56 -4.79 -23.13
CA MET A 125 -1.26 -6.22 -23.28
C MET A 125 -0.45 -6.51 -24.55
#